data_AF-A0A940TR01-F1
#
_entry.id   AF-A0A940TR01-F1
#
_cell.length_a   1.000
_cell.length_b   1.000
_cell.length_c   1.000
_cell.angle_alpha   90.00
_cell.angle_beta   90.00
_cell.angle_gamma   90.00
#
_symmetry.space_group_name_H-M   'P 1'
#
loop_
_entity.id
_entity.type
_entity.pdbx_description
1 polymer ?
#
loop_
_entity_poly.entity_id
_entity_poly.type
_entity_poly.pdbx_seq_one_letter_code
_entity_poly.pdbx_strand_id
1 'polypeptide(L)'
;MVFGTRGQKTRALRSKSKSKHLIGTLGEKNLHSTLKAWYARAGDQLEAEVDGFHIDIVRRKVLIEIQTSNFSSQKRKLNTLIKKHPVRLIFPIAQEKWIIRLGSDGTTLVGRRKSPKQGNIYQLFVELVSLPSLIEQRNFSLEVLLTREEEIRRDDGQGSWRRKGWSIFDHRLIEVVRKHIFKKPADFLKLVPRNLSEPFTTRDLANGIAQPHWLGQKMAYCLRNMGLIHVVGKNGNALLYAITDKSMTTKSFVR
;
A
#
# COMPACT_ATOMS: atom_id res chain seq x y z
N MET A 1 24.68 13.54 70.81
CA MET A 1 25.31 14.25 69.66
C MET A 1 24.95 13.50 68.39
N VAL A 2 24.27 14.19 67.46
CA VAL A 2 24.22 13.97 66.00
C VAL A 2 23.60 12.67 65.44
N PHE A 3 22.34 12.82 65.02
CA PHE A 3 21.73 12.49 63.72
C PHE A 3 22.15 11.25 62.92
N GLY A 4 21.15 10.55 62.34
CA GLY A 4 21.31 9.97 61.00
C GLY A 4 20.42 8.80 60.62
N THR A 5 19.17 9.08 60.25
CA THR A 5 18.30 8.19 59.48
C THR A 5 18.95 7.75 58.17
N ARG A 6 18.90 6.44 57.84
CA ARG A 6 19.08 5.95 56.46
C ARG A 6 18.06 4.87 56.14
N GLY A 7 17.09 5.27 55.31
CA GLY A 7 16.07 4.40 54.74
C GLY A 7 16.67 3.32 53.84
N GLN A 8 16.03 2.15 53.90
CA GLN A 8 16.27 1.05 52.99
C GLN A 8 15.79 1.44 51.59
N LYS A 9 16.74 1.62 50.66
CA LYS A 9 16.45 1.76 49.23
C LYS A 9 16.21 0.37 48.64
N THR A 10 14.96 0.09 48.31
CA THR A 10 14.55 -1.03 47.45
C THR A 10 15.17 -0.87 46.06
N ARG A 11 16.11 -1.73 45.71
CA ARG A 11 16.80 -1.73 44.42
C ARG A 11 16.04 -2.63 43.46
N ALA A 12 15.04 -2.07 42.77
CA ALA A 12 14.33 -2.74 41.68
C ALA A 12 15.29 -2.99 40.50
N LEU A 13 15.62 -4.25 40.24
CA LEU A 13 16.31 -4.66 39.02
C LEU A 13 15.35 -4.51 37.82
N ARG A 14 15.48 -3.41 37.06
CA ARG A 14 14.93 -3.33 35.71
C ARG A 14 15.82 -4.13 34.76
N SER A 15 15.38 -5.33 34.39
CA SER A 15 15.94 -6.07 33.26
C SER A 15 15.60 -5.33 31.95
N LYS A 16 16.61 -4.66 31.36
CA LYS A 16 16.53 -4.15 29.99
C LYS A 16 16.64 -5.33 29.04
N SER A 17 15.49 -5.85 28.60
CA SER A 17 15.40 -6.74 27.44
C SER A 17 15.77 -5.95 26.17
N LYS A 18 17.04 -6.02 25.77
CA LYS A 18 17.47 -5.64 24.41
C LYS A 18 17.08 -6.78 23.47
N SER A 19 16.01 -6.61 22.69
CA SER A 19 15.71 -7.52 21.58
C SER A 19 16.78 -7.35 20.50
N LYS A 20 17.69 -8.33 20.43
CA LYS A 20 18.53 -8.57 19.24
C LYS A 20 17.60 -9.06 18.13
N HIS A 21 17.07 -8.15 17.32
CA HIS A 21 16.47 -8.55 16.06
C HIS A 21 17.57 -9.08 15.14
N LEU A 22 17.49 -10.37 14.81
CA LEU A 22 18.31 -11.01 13.79
C LEU A 22 18.19 -10.20 12.49
N ILE A 23 19.31 -9.65 12.06
CA ILE A 23 19.44 -8.92 10.79
C ILE A 23 19.58 -9.98 9.69
N GLY A 24 18.43 -10.49 9.24
CA GLY A 24 18.31 -11.41 8.11
C GLY A 24 18.17 -10.69 6.78
N THR A 25 18.70 -11.31 5.73
CA THR A 25 18.84 -10.87 4.34
C THR A 25 17.49 -10.63 3.61
N LEU A 26 16.74 -9.58 3.97
CA LEU A 26 15.32 -9.46 3.58
C LEU A 26 14.87 -8.03 3.29
N GLY A 27 15.17 -7.56 2.07
CA GLY A 27 14.82 -6.23 1.55
C GLY A 27 13.32 -5.87 1.59
N GLU A 28 12.40 -6.84 1.65
CA GLU A 28 10.96 -6.57 1.62
C GLU A 28 10.15 -7.29 2.72
N LYS A 29 10.67 -8.38 3.30
CA LYS A 29 9.90 -9.16 4.30
C LYS A 29 9.72 -8.41 5.62
N ASN A 30 10.59 -7.46 5.96
CA ASN A 30 10.48 -6.70 7.20
C ASN A 30 9.30 -5.71 7.18
N LEU A 31 9.09 -5.00 6.07
CA LEU A 31 7.95 -4.09 5.95
C LEU A 31 6.63 -4.87 6.03
N HIS A 32 6.56 -6.01 5.33
CA HIS A 32 5.40 -6.91 5.38
C HIS A 32 5.15 -7.41 6.81
N SER A 33 6.16 -7.97 7.48
CA SER A 33 6.01 -8.49 8.84
C SER A 33 5.67 -7.39 9.85
N THR A 34 6.24 -6.20 9.70
CA THR A 34 5.96 -5.05 10.57
C THR A 34 4.54 -4.55 10.37
N LEU A 35 4.06 -4.42 9.13
CA LEU A 35 2.68 -4.07 8.83
C LEU A 35 1.70 -5.14 9.32
N LYS A 36 2.05 -6.42 9.18
CA LYS A 36 1.25 -7.54 9.69
C LYS A 36 1.09 -7.47 11.20
N ALA A 37 2.19 -7.31 11.92
CA ALA A 37 2.17 -7.13 13.38
C ALA A 37 1.38 -5.87 13.78
N TRP A 38 1.56 -4.76 13.06
CA TRP A 38 0.84 -3.51 13.32
C TRP A 38 -0.67 -3.61 13.05
N TYR A 39 -1.08 -4.37 12.05
CA TYR A 39 -2.49 -4.51 11.67
C TYR A 39 -3.23 -5.58 12.49
N ALA A 40 -2.51 -6.55 13.04
CA ALA A 40 -3.04 -7.62 13.87
C ALA A 40 -3.74 -7.12 15.13
N ARG A 41 -4.72 -7.88 15.60
CA ARG A 41 -5.51 -7.62 16.80
C ARG A 41 -5.61 -8.89 17.63
N ALA A 42 -5.94 -8.75 18.91
CA ALA A 42 -6.23 -9.90 19.76
C ALA A 42 -7.37 -10.75 19.15
N GLY A 43 -7.14 -12.06 19.06
CA GLY A 43 -8.06 -13.03 18.46
C GLY A 43 -7.93 -13.22 16.95
N ASP A 44 -7.04 -12.50 16.27
CA ASP A 44 -6.67 -12.82 14.89
C ASP A 44 -5.83 -14.11 14.85
N GLN A 45 -6.05 -14.93 13.82
CA GLN A 45 -5.13 -16.03 13.48
C GLN A 45 -4.13 -15.51 12.45
N LEU A 46 -2.84 -15.58 12.76
CA LEU A 46 -1.78 -15.13 11.87
C LEU A 46 -1.26 -16.31 11.06
N GLU A 47 -0.90 -16.08 9.80
CA GLU A 47 -0.20 -17.08 8.98
C GLU A 47 -0.97 -18.42 8.89
N ALA A 48 -2.29 -18.33 8.69
CA ALA A 48 -3.18 -19.49 8.67
C ALA A 48 -3.41 -20.02 7.24
N GLU A 49 -3.54 -21.34 7.09
CA GLU A 49 -3.90 -21.95 5.81
C GLU A 49 -5.42 -21.97 5.61
N VAL A 50 -5.90 -21.42 4.49
CA VAL A 50 -7.31 -21.40 4.09
C VAL A 50 -7.43 -21.75 2.60
N ASP A 51 -8.22 -22.77 2.28
CA ASP A 51 -8.45 -23.24 0.89
C ASP A 51 -7.13 -23.50 0.11
N GLY A 52 -6.09 -23.99 0.78
CA GLY A 52 -4.78 -24.27 0.19
C GLY A 52 -3.90 -23.03 -0.05
N PHE A 53 -4.27 -21.88 0.52
CA PHE A 53 -3.45 -20.67 0.51
C PHE A 53 -3.07 -20.24 1.92
N HIS A 54 -1.84 -19.76 2.08
CA HIS A 54 -1.38 -19.16 3.32
C HIS A 54 -1.85 -17.71 3.43
N ILE A 55 -2.63 -17.38 4.45
CA ILE A 55 -3.27 -16.06 4.67
C ILE A 55 -2.53 -15.32 5.78
N ASP A 56 -2.21 -14.05 5.55
CA ASP A 56 -1.47 -13.24 6.54
C ASP A 56 -2.21 -13.09 7.86
N ILE A 57 -3.51 -12.73 7.80
CA ILE A 57 -4.35 -12.54 8.98
C ILE A 57 -5.77 -13.03 8.67
N VAL A 58 -6.27 -13.98 9.46
CA VAL A 58 -7.68 -14.36 9.47
C VAL A 58 -8.37 -13.69 10.65
N ARG A 59 -9.29 -12.77 10.32
CA ARG A 59 -10.07 -12.02 11.30
C ARG A 59 -11.54 -12.39 11.19
N ARG A 60 -12.01 -13.25 12.11
CA ARG A 60 -13.36 -13.83 12.07
C ARG A 60 -13.57 -14.56 10.74
N LYS A 61 -14.36 -14.00 9.82
CA LYS A 61 -14.61 -14.54 8.46
C LYS A 61 -13.86 -13.79 7.36
N VAL A 62 -13.09 -12.76 7.69
CA VAL A 62 -12.38 -11.94 6.70
C VAL A 62 -10.94 -12.41 6.60
N LEU A 63 -10.52 -12.73 5.38
CA LEU A 63 -9.13 -13.01 5.03
C LEU A 63 -8.44 -11.68 4.70
N ILE A 64 -7.37 -11.34 5.40
CA ILE A 64 -6.62 -10.11 5.18
C ILE A 64 -5.24 -10.47 4.63
N GLU A 65 -4.89 -9.86 3.52
CA GLU A 65 -3.62 -10.04 2.80
C GLU A 65 -2.87 -8.72 2.78
N ILE A 66 -1.60 -8.71 3.13
CA ILE A 66 -0.75 -7.52 3.05
C ILE A 66 0.18 -7.70 1.87
N GLN A 67 0.08 -6.78 0.90
CA GLN A 67 0.90 -6.82 -0.30
C GLN A 67 1.79 -5.58 -0.34
N THR A 68 3.10 -5.78 -0.20
CA THR A 68 4.10 -4.69 -0.25
C THR A 68 4.73 -4.52 -1.63
N SER A 69 4.45 -5.43 -2.56
CA SER A 69 4.95 -5.41 -3.93
C SER A 69 3.81 -5.42 -4.95
N ASN A 70 4.07 -5.82 -6.20
CA ASN A 70 3.09 -5.71 -7.27
C ASN A 70 1.84 -6.59 -7.03
N PHE A 71 0.70 -6.15 -7.56
CA PHE A 71 -0.57 -6.86 -7.43
C PHE A 71 -0.71 -8.09 -8.32
N SER A 72 0.07 -8.20 -9.40
CA SER A 72 -0.04 -9.31 -10.36
C SER A 72 0.27 -10.66 -9.71
N SER A 73 1.23 -10.71 -8.79
CA SER A 73 1.58 -11.92 -8.03
C SER A 73 0.42 -12.49 -7.21
N GLN A 74 -0.50 -11.65 -6.74
CA GLN A 74 -1.63 -12.05 -5.91
C GLN A 74 -2.89 -12.39 -6.70
N LYS A 75 -2.91 -12.15 -8.01
CA LYS A 75 -4.12 -12.27 -8.84
C LYS A 75 -4.79 -13.64 -8.72
N ARG A 76 -4.02 -14.73 -8.84
CA ARG A 76 -4.56 -16.11 -8.77
C ARG A 76 -5.17 -16.41 -7.40
N LYS A 77 -4.45 -16.06 -6.34
CA LYS A 77 -4.87 -16.29 -4.95
C LYS A 77 -6.14 -15.50 -4.63
N LEU A 78 -6.13 -14.19 -4.90
CA LEU A 78 -7.28 -13.33 -4.64
C LEU A 78 -8.52 -13.81 -5.40
N ASN A 79 -8.42 -14.08 -6.71
CA ASN A 79 -9.56 -14.57 -7.51
C ASN A 79 -10.15 -15.91 -7.00
N THR A 80 -9.35 -16.73 -6.34
CA THR A 80 -9.83 -18.01 -5.78
C THR A 80 -10.55 -17.77 -4.46
N LEU A 81 -9.93 -17.02 -3.55
CA LEU A 81 -10.45 -16.78 -2.21
C LEU A 81 -11.75 -15.97 -2.22
N ILE A 82 -11.86 -14.93 -3.07
CA ILE A 82 -13.05 -14.06 -3.09
C ILE A 82 -14.35 -14.79 -3.45
N LYS A 83 -14.27 -15.96 -4.08
CA LYS A 83 -15.46 -16.77 -4.44
C LYS A 83 -16.17 -17.31 -3.20
N LYS A 84 -15.44 -17.52 -2.11
CA LYS A 84 -15.93 -18.16 -0.89
C LYS A 84 -15.85 -17.26 0.34
N HIS A 85 -14.90 -16.33 0.38
CA HIS A 85 -14.58 -15.55 1.57
C HIS A 85 -14.54 -14.05 1.27
N PRO A 86 -14.96 -13.20 2.22
CA PRO A 86 -14.56 -11.80 2.24
C PRO A 86 -13.03 -11.68 2.35
N VAL A 87 -12.41 -11.01 1.38
CA VAL A 87 -10.98 -10.75 1.32
C VAL A 87 -10.72 -9.25 1.40
N ARG A 88 -9.74 -8.86 2.23
CA ARG A 88 -9.20 -7.50 2.27
C ARG A 88 -7.74 -7.51 1.87
N LEU A 89 -7.43 -6.79 0.79
CA LEU A 89 -6.05 -6.49 0.42
C LEU A 89 -5.62 -5.20 1.10
N ILE A 90 -4.53 -5.24 1.84
CA ILE A 90 -3.83 -4.09 2.41
C ILE A 90 -2.66 -3.74 1.50
N PHE A 91 -2.59 -2.48 1.07
CA PHE A 91 -1.51 -1.99 0.20
C PHE A 91 -0.87 -0.73 0.80
N PRO A 92 0.40 -0.78 1.23
CA PRO A 92 1.11 0.39 1.70
C PRO A 92 1.64 1.22 0.52
N ILE A 93 1.54 2.54 0.63
CA ILE A 93 2.19 3.51 -0.25
C ILE A 93 3.05 4.43 0.62
N ALA A 94 4.36 4.37 0.41
CA ALA A 94 5.33 5.23 1.09
C ALA A 94 5.12 6.70 0.72
N GLN A 95 4.28 7.41 1.48
CA GLN A 95 4.06 8.85 1.34
C GLN A 95 5.36 9.60 1.56
N GLU A 96 6.12 9.19 2.58
CA GLU A 96 7.47 9.69 2.81
C GLU A 96 8.43 8.53 3.03
N LYS A 97 9.64 8.68 2.48
CA LYS A 97 10.69 7.68 2.60
C LYS A 97 12.00 8.33 2.99
N TRP A 98 12.64 7.83 4.03
CA TRP A 98 14.03 8.15 4.38
C TRP A 98 14.95 7.10 3.78
N ILE A 99 16.06 7.54 3.20
CA ILE A 99 17.10 6.64 2.70
C ILE A 99 18.22 6.62 3.73
N ILE A 100 18.47 5.45 4.30
CA ILE A 100 19.55 5.18 5.24
C ILE A 100 20.63 4.42 4.49
N ARG A 101 21.88 4.89 4.56
CA ARG A 101 23.03 4.21 3.95
C ARG A 101 23.93 3.69 5.05
N LEU A 102 24.20 2.40 5.01
CA LEU A 102 25.08 1.70 5.94
C LEU A 102 26.35 1.25 5.21
N GLY A 103 27.51 1.38 5.86
CA GLY A 103 28.79 0.92 5.32
C GLY A 103 28.80 -0.58 5.02
N SER A 104 29.91 -1.08 4.49
CA SER A 104 30.08 -2.49 4.15
C SER A 104 29.95 -3.44 5.35
N ASP A 105 30.20 -2.95 6.56
CA ASP A 105 29.95 -3.65 7.83
C ASP A 105 28.44 -3.87 8.12
N GLY A 106 27.56 -3.21 7.37
CA GLY A 106 26.11 -3.26 7.53
C GLY A 106 25.59 -2.56 8.78
N THR A 107 26.42 -1.79 9.50
CA THR A 107 26.10 -1.13 10.77
C THR A 107 26.53 0.33 10.84
N THR A 108 27.63 0.72 10.21
CA THR A 108 28.14 2.08 10.23
C THR A 108 27.23 3.00 9.42
N LEU A 109 26.66 4.02 10.04
CA LEU A 109 25.80 4.98 9.34
C LEU A 109 26.66 5.90 8.46
N VAL A 110 26.54 5.75 7.15
CA VAL A 110 27.19 6.61 6.14
C VAL A 110 26.36 7.84 5.84
N GLY A 111 25.04 7.75 5.94
CA GLY A 111 24.18 8.91 5.78
C GLY A 111 22.70 8.62 5.88
N ARG A 112 21.93 9.67 6.14
CA ARG A 112 20.48 9.66 6.23
C ARG A 112 19.93 10.89 5.54
N ARG A 113 18.99 10.69 4.61
CA ARG A 113 18.30 11.81 3.94
C ARG A 113 16.87 11.45 3.58
N LYS A 114 16.02 12.46 3.43
CA LYS A 114 14.68 12.27 2.87
C LYS A 114 14.79 11.98 1.35
N SER A 115 13.97 11.07 0.86
CA SER A 115 13.77 10.86 -0.58
C SER A 115 12.97 12.04 -1.15
N PRO A 116 13.35 12.59 -2.32
CA PRO A 116 12.54 13.61 -2.97
C PRO A 116 11.21 13.04 -3.51
N LYS A 117 11.13 11.70 -3.69
CA LYS A 117 9.89 11.05 -4.13
C LYS A 117 8.92 10.99 -2.96
N GLN A 118 7.71 11.52 -3.18
CA GLN A 118 6.58 11.39 -2.25
C GLN A 118 5.50 10.51 -2.87
N GLY A 119 5.10 9.49 -2.13
CA GLY A 119 3.97 8.65 -2.49
C GLY A 119 2.65 9.39 -2.31
N ASN A 120 1.66 9.04 -3.12
CA ASN A 120 0.30 9.56 -2.97
C ASN A 120 -0.72 8.49 -3.32
N ILE A 121 -1.98 8.72 -2.97
CA ILE A 121 -3.06 7.75 -3.14
C ILE A 121 -3.24 7.32 -4.61
N TYR A 122 -2.95 8.19 -5.59
CA TYR A 122 -3.10 7.89 -7.01
C TYR A 122 -2.10 6.84 -7.50
N GLN A 123 -0.97 6.64 -6.82
CA GLN A 123 -0.02 5.57 -7.15
C GLN A 123 -0.66 4.19 -7.06
N LEU A 124 -1.77 4.05 -6.34
CA LEU A 124 -2.61 2.84 -6.37
C LEU A 124 -2.97 2.41 -7.80
N PHE A 125 -3.25 3.37 -8.69
CA PHE A 125 -3.61 3.05 -10.08
C PHE A 125 -2.46 2.43 -10.88
N VAL A 126 -1.22 2.50 -10.39
CA VAL A 126 -0.10 1.74 -10.99
C VAL A 126 -0.31 0.24 -10.85
N GLU A 127 -0.83 -0.19 -9.71
CA GLU A 127 -1.05 -1.60 -9.37
C GLU A 127 -2.42 -2.10 -9.82
N LEU A 128 -3.45 -1.26 -9.71
CA LEU A 128 -4.82 -1.65 -10.05
C LEU A 128 -5.03 -2.02 -11.51
N VAL A 129 -4.19 -1.57 -12.44
CA VAL A 129 -4.27 -2.03 -13.84
C VAL A 129 -4.14 -3.55 -13.97
N SER A 130 -3.53 -4.23 -12.99
CA SER A 130 -3.41 -5.69 -12.99
C SER A 130 -4.62 -6.42 -12.40
N LEU A 131 -5.46 -5.72 -11.61
CA LEU A 131 -6.62 -6.24 -10.89
C LEU A 131 -7.92 -5.41 -11.09
N PRO A 132 -8.24 -4.89 -12.29
CA PRO A 132 -9.31 -3.90 -12.43
C PRO A 132 -10.70 -4.46 -12.08
N SER A 133 -10.96 -5.74 -12.37
CA SER A 133 -12.26 -6.40 -12.13
C SER A 133 -12.46 -6.92 -10.70
N LEU A 134 -11.39 -7.04 -9.89
CA LEU A 134 -11.54 -7.54 -8.52
C LEU A 134 -12.32 -6.56 -7.64
N ILE A 135 -12.26 -5.27 -7.92
CA ILE A 135 -12.96 -4.23 -7.14
C ILE A 135 -14.48 -4.33 -7.24
N GLU A 136 -15.00 -4.93 -8.32
CA GLU A 136 -16.43 -5.13 -8.52
C GLU A 136 -17.00 -6.27 -7.68
N GLN A 137 -16.13 -7.13 -7.16
CA GLN A 137 -16.52 -8.33 -6.43
C GLN A 137 -16.97 -7.97 -5.02
N ARG A 138 -18.20 -8.37 -4.66
CA ARG A 138 -18.81 -8.08 -3.35
C ARG A 138 -17.93 -8.50 -2.16
N ASN A 139 -17.16 -9.56 -2.34
CA ASN A 139 -16.28 -10.12 -1.32
C ASN A 139 -14.88 -9.49 -1.30
N PHE A 140 -14.57 -8.52 -2.15
CA PHE A 140 -13.26 -7.88 -2.17
C PHE A 140 -13.32 -6.47 -1.56
N SER A 141 -12.31 -6.12 -0.77
CA SER A 141 -12.05 -4.76 -0.34
C SER A 141 -10.57 -4.45 -0.39
N LEU A 142 -10.24 -3.19 -0.68
CA LEU A 142 -8.88 -2.69 -0.68
C LEU A 142 -8.74 -1.64 0.41
N GLU A 143 -7.69 -1.73 1.22
CA GLU A 143 -7.30 -0.69 2.17
C GLU A 143 -5.89 -0.22 1.85
N VAL A 144 -5.76 1.06 1.50
CA VAL A 144 -4.47 1.69 1.21
C VAL A 144 -3.98 2.41 2.45
N LEU A 145 -2.75 2.08 2.86
CA LEU A 145 -2.06 2.71 3.97
C LEU A 145 -1.04 3.72 3.42
N LEU A 146 -1.19 5.00 3.71
CA LEU A 146 -0.11 5.96 3.48
C LEU A 146 0.88 5.87 4.63
N THR A 147 2.14 5.56 4.33
CA THR A 147 3.17 5.24 5.33
C THR A 147 4.33 6.23 5.30
N ARG A 148 5.01 6.37 6.44
CA ARG A 148 6.40 6.84 6.48
C ARG A 148 7.31 5.64 6.66
N GLU A 149 8.36 5.56 5.87
CA GLU A 149 9.26 4.40 5.83
C GLU A 149 10.74 4.79 5.82
N GLU A 150 11.59 3.88 6.26
CA GLU A 150 13.03 3.92 6.02
C GLU A 150 13.41 2.82 5.01
N GLU A 151 14.06 3.20 3.91
CA GLU A 151 14.71 2.28 2.99
C GLU A 151 16.20 2.23 3.35
N ILE A 152 16.61 1.08 3.87
CA ILE A 152 17.97 0.83 4.31
C ILE A 152 18.75 0.26 3.14
N ARG A 153 19.88 0.89 2.85
CA ARG A 153 20.78 0.51 1.78
C ARG A 153 22.15 0.16 2.32
N ARG A 154 22.81 -0.79 1.68
CA ARG A 154 24.16 -1.23 2.02
C ARG A 154 25.12 -1.05 0.85
N ASP A 155 26.38 -0.85 1.19
CA ASP A 155 27.49 -0.87 0.25
C ASP A 155 28.12 -2.28 0.26
N ASP A 156 27.48 -3.21 -0.44
CA ASP A 156 27.86 -4.62 -0.52
C ASP A 156 28.37 -5.02 -1.92
N GLY A 157 28.59 -4.05 -2.80
CA GLY A 157 28.98 -4.26 -4.19
C GLY A 157 27.88 -4.85 -5.10
N GLN A 158 26.67 -5.12 -4.60
CA GLN A 158 25.58 -5.75 -5.35
C GLN A 158 24.46 -4.77 -5.77
N GLY A 159 24.66 -3.47 -5.52
CA GLY A 159 23.65 -2.48 -5.80
C GLY A 159 23.54 -2.04 -7.26
N SER A 160 22.38 -1.48 -7.59
CA SER A 160 22.10 -1.00 -8.94
C SER A 160 22.88 0.27 -9.27
N TRP A 161 23.31 0.41 -10.53
CA TRP A 161 23.89 1.66 -11.07
C TRP A 161 22.98 2.87 -10.83
N ARG A 162 21.65 2.71 -10.93
CA ARG A 162 20.66 3.78 -10.67
C ARG A 162 20.70 4.27 -9.23
N ARG A 163 21.19 3.43 -8.31
CA ARG A 163 21.37 3.76 -6.89
C ARG A 163 22.83 4.06 -6.55
N LYS A 164 23.72 4.19 -7.54
CA LYS A 164 25.18 4.39 -7.37
C LYS A 164 25.85 3.24 -6.61
N GLY A 165 25.53 1.99 -6.96
CA GLY A 165 26.14 0.79 -6.34
C GLY A 165 25.52 0.38 -5.00
N TRP A 166 24.56 1.13 -4.46
CA TRP A 166 23.87 0.80 -3.21
C TRP A 166 22.78 -0.27 -3.39
N SER A 167 22.88 -1.37 -2.66
CA SER A 167 21.84 -2.40 -2.58
C SER A 167 20.72 -1.94 -1.66
N ILE A 168 19.49 -2.41 -1.88
CA ILE A 168 18.40 -2.23 -0.91
C ILE A 168 18.43 -3.45 -0.01
N PHE A 169 18.66 -3.22 1.28
CA PHE A 169 18.83 -4.28 2.26
C PHE A 169 17.56 -4.53 3.06
N ASP A 170 16.81 -3.49 3.41
CA ASP A 170 15.65 -3.58 4.29
C ASP A 170 14.71 -2.37 4.09
N HIS A 171 13.43 -2.56 4.43
CA HIS A 171 12.42 -1.51 4.52
C HIS A 171 11.76 -1.56 5.89
N ARG A 172 11.75 -0.43 6.60
CA ARG A 172 11.16 -0.31 7.93
C ARG A 172 9.99 0.65 7.93
N LEU A 173 8.88 0.22 8.48
CA LEU A 173 7.76 1.11 8.77
C LEU A 173 8.14 2.03 9.94
N ILE A 174 8.01 3.33 9.74
CA ILE A 174 8.07 4.32 10.83
C ILE A 174 6.67 4.46 11.42
N GLU A 175 5.69 4.75 10.56
CA GLU A 175 4.28 4.89 10.97
C GLU A 175 3.32 4.76 9.78
N VAL A 176 2.04 4.53 10.11
CA VAL A 176 0.92 4.66 9.18
C VAL A 176 0.25 6.01 9.40
N VAL A 177 0.33 6.89 8.41
CA VAL A 177 -0.15 8.27 8.46
C VAL A 177 -1.64 8.37 8.16
N ARG A 178 -2.13 7.59 7.20
CA ARG A 178 -3.54 7.64 6.75
C ARG A 178 -4.02 6.30 6.21
N LYS A 179 -5.31 6.06 6.30
CA LYS A 179 -6.01 4.89 5.75
C LYS A 179 -7.08 5.33 4.75
N HIS A 180 -7.16 4.64 3.62
CA HIS A 180 -8.26 4.77 2.66
C HIS A 180 -8.85 3.40 2.40
N ILE A 181 -10.16 3.25 2.58
CA ILE A 181 -10.85 1.97 2.38
C ILE A 181 -11.77 2.09 1.16
N PHE A 182 -11.62 1.16 0.22
CA PHE A 182 -12.44 1.00 -0.97
C PHE A 182 -13.14 -0.36 -0.89
N LYS A 183 -14.47 -0.36 -0.75
CA LYS A 183 -15.30 -1.57 -0.63
C LYS A 183 -16.09 -1.87 -1.89
N LYS A 184 -16.24 -0.89 -2.78
CA LYS A 184 -16.99 -0.99 -4.02
C LYS A 184 -16.45 0.00 -5.06
N PRO A 185 -16.73 -0.19 -6.36
CA PRO A 185 -16.32 0.73 -7.42
C PRO A 185 -16.58 2.21 -7.09
N ALA A 186 -17.80 2.54 -6.63
CA ALA A 186 -18.18 3.92 -6.35
C ALA A 186 -17.30 4.64 -5.30
N ASP A 187 -16.55 3.93 -4.45
CA ASP A 187 -15.61 4.57 -3.52
C ASP A 187 -14.46 5.28 -4.25
N PHE A 188 -14.11 4.83 -5.47
CA PHE A 188 -13.05 5.43 -6.29
C PHE A 188 -13.43 6.78 -6.89
N LEU A 189 -14.72 7.12 -6.97
CA LEU A 189 -15.15 8.46 -7.39
C LEU A 189 -14.63 9.56 -6.45
N LYS A 190 -14.31 9.23 -5.19
CA LYS A 190 -13.68 10.16 -4.25
C LYS A 190 -12.28 10.60 -4.68
N LEU A 191 -11.65 9.86 -5.61
CA LEU A 191 -10.35 10.19 -6.18
C LEU A 191 -10.49 11.03 -7.47
N VAL A 192 -11.67 11.12 -8.07
CA VAL A 192 -11.89 11.98 -9.24
C VAL A 192 -11.97 13.44 -8.78
N PRO A 193 -11.29 14.40 -9.45
CA PRO A 193 -11.39 15.81 -9.12
C PRO A 193 -12.84 16.30 -9.21
N ARG A 194 -13.34 16.97 -8.16
CA ARG A 194 -14.72 17.45 -8.11
C ARG A 194 -15.04 18.56 -9.13
N ASN A 195 -14.01 19.31 -9.54
CA ASN A 195 -14.15 20.44 -10.47
C ASN A 195 -13.78 20.04 -11.91
N LEU A 196 -13.82 18.74 -12.23
CA LEU A 196 -13.53 18.26 -13.57
C LEU A 196 -14.76 18.45 -14.46
N SER A 197 -14.67 19.35 -15.43
CA SER A 197 -15.74 19.56 -16.42
C SER A 197 -15.93 18.32 -17.29
N GLU A 198 -17.18 17.99 -17.61
CA GLU A 198 -17.51 16.89 -18.50
C GLU A 198 -17.89 17.41 -19.90
N PRO A 199 -17.42 16.77 -20.99
CA PRO A 199 -16.50 15.63 -20.98
C PRO A 199 -15.04 16.04 -20.75
N PHE A 200 -14.23 15.11 -20.24
CA PHE A 200 -12.81 15.32 -19.95
C PHE A 200 -11.89 14.33 -20.66
N THR A 201 -10.65 14.71 -20.89
CA THR A 201 -9.58 13.81 -21.36
C THR A 201 -8.80 13.21 -20.18
N THR A 202 -7.96 12.22 -20.47
CA THR A 202 -6.97 11.72 -19.50
C THR A 202 -5.96 12.78 -19.06
N ARG A 203 -5.73 13.82 -19.87
CA ARG A 203 -4.86 14.95 -19.52
C ARG A 203 -5.53 15.87 -18.52
N ASP A 204 -6.81 16.17 -18.72
CA ASP A 204 -7.60 16.98 -17.77
C ASP A 204 -7.71 16.26 -16.42
N LEU A 205 -7.96 14.95 -16.44
CA LEU A 205 -7.96 14.12 -15.25
C LEU A 205 -6.61 14.18 -14.51
N ALA A 206 -5.50 14.00 -15.23
CA ALA A 206 -4.15 14.06 -14.66
C ALA A 206 -3.83 15.44 -14.05
N ASN A 207 -4.19 16.51 -14.74
CA ASN A 207 -4.01 17.88 -14.28
C ASN A 207 -4.82 18.15 -13.01
N GLY A 208 -6.09 17.72 -12.98
CA GLY A 208 -6.97 17.90 -11.82
C GLY A 208 -6.52 17.18 -10.55
N ILE A 209 -5.70 16.13 -10.68
CA ILE A 209 -5.07 15.43 -9.54
C ILE A 209 -3.59 15.81 -9.33
N ALA A 210 -3.08 16.78 -10.12
CA ALA A 210 -1.68 17.20 -10.15
C ALA A 210 -0.68 16.02 -10.31
N GLN A 211 -0.99 15.07 -11.21
CA GLN A 211 -0.14 13.91 -11.50
C GLN A 211 0.31 13.87 -12.98
N PRO A 212 1.38 13.11 -13.29
CA PRO A 212 1.79 12.89 -14.68
C PRO A 212 0.70 12.24 -15.52
N HIS A 213 0.68 12.55 -16.83
CA HIS A 213 -0.33 12.05 -17.76
C HIS A 213 -0.45 10.52 -17.79
N TRP A 214 0.69 9.81 -17.74
CA TRP A 214 0.70 8.34 -17.72
C TRP A 214 -0.09 7.77 -16.52
N LEU A 215 -0.11 8.46 -15.37
CA LEU A 215 -0.87 8.03 -14.21
C LEU A 215 -2.36 8.33 -14.38
N GLY A 216 -2.71 9.47 -14.98
CA GLY A 216 -4.09 9.78 -15.38
C GLY A 216 -4.66 8.77 -16.40
N GLN A 217 -3.83 8.27 -17.31
CA GLN A 217 -4.23 7.20 -18.24
C GLN A 217 -4.53 5.88 -17.53
N LYS A 218 -3.68 5.47 -16.57
CA LYS A 218 -3.95 4.28 -15.74
C LYS A 218 -5.19 4.45 -14.87
N MET A 219 -5.39 5.64 -14.31
CA MET A 219 -6.59 5.97 -13.55
C MET A 219 -7.85 5.85 -14.42
N ALA A 220 -7.87 6.48 -15.59
CA ALA A 220 -9.00 6.38 -16.51
C ALA A 220 -9.25 4.94 -16.97
N TYR A 221 -8.21 4.16 -17.24
CA TYR A 221 -8.34 2.73 -17.55
C TYR A 221 -9.03 1.98 -16.41
N CYS A 222 -8.59 2.17 -15.16
CA CYS A 222 -9.18 1.49 -14.01
C CYS A 222 -10.64 1.94 -13.78
N LEU A 223 -10.91 3.24 -13.80
CA LEU A 223 -12.26 3.79 -13.60
C LEU A 223 -13.24 3.33 -14.69
N ARG A 224 -12.78 3.22 -15.94
CA ARG A 224 -13.59 2.69 -17.06
C ARG A 224 -13.91 1.22 -16.85
N ASN A 225 -12.92 0.40 -16.47
CA ASN A 225 -13.17 -1.02 -16.19
C ASN A 225 -14.07 -1.24 -14.98
N MET A 226 -14.12 -0.28 -14.04
CA MET A 226 -15.06 -0.27 -12.92
C MET A 226 -16.46 0.25 -13.28
N GLY A 227 -16.70 0.62 -14.54
CA GLY A 227 -17.96 1.21 -15.01
C GLY A 227 -18.23 2.63 -14.52
N LEU A 228 -17.25 3.31 -13.91
CA LEU A 228 -17.44 4.64 -13.29
C LEU A 228 -17.34 5.79 -14.28
N ILE A 229 -16.66 5.56 -15.40
CA ILE A 229 -16.57 6.50 -16.52
C ILE A 229 -16.74 5.74 -17.84
N HIS A 230 -17.23 6.41 -18.87
CA HIS A 230 -17.37 5.85 -20.21
C HIS A 230 -16.89 6.85 -21.27
N VAL A 231 -16.57 6.34 -22.46
CA VAL A 231 -16.12 7.19 -23.58
C VAL A 231 -17.35 7.77 -24.27
N VAL A 232 -17.39 9.09 -24.41
CA VAL A 232 -18.49 9.84 -25.06
C VAL A 232 -18.09 10.47 -26.40
N GLY A 233 -16.81 10.42 -26.75
CA GLY A 233 -16.33 10.94 -28.02
C GLY A 233 -14.82 10.98 -28.11
N LYS A 234 -14.32 11.75 -29.09
CA LYS A 234 -12.89 12.03 -29.29
C LYS A 234 -12.67 13.50 -29.62
N ASN A 235 -11.54 14.04 -29.17
CA ASN A 235 -11.00 15.31 -29.63
C ASN A 235 -9.60 15.05 -30.22
N GLY A 236 -9.50 15.01 -31.55
CA GLY A 236 -8.34 14.45 -32.24
C GLY A 236 -8.07 13.00 -31.81
N ASN A 237 -6.84 12.74 -31.32
CA ASN A 237 -6.44 11.42 -30.81
C ASN A 237 -6.85 11.17 -29.34
N ALA A 238 -7.36 12.18 -28.64
CA ALA A 238 -7.75 12.04 -27.23
C ALA A 238 -9.17 11.49 -27.11
N LEU A 239 -9.35 10.45 -26.27
CA LEU A 239 -10.66 9.99 -25.85
C LEU A 239 -11.27 11.01 -24.86
N LEU A 240 -12.55 11.30 -25.05
CA LEU A 240 -13.37 12.11 -24.16
C LEU A 240 -14.21 11.18 -23.27
N TYR A 241 -14.17 11.43 -21.96
CA TYR A 241 -14.85 10.64 -20.95
C TYR A 241 -15.91 11.47 -20.22
N ALA A 242 -16.96 10.78 -19.76
CA ALA A 242 -17.95 11.31 -18.83
C ALA A 242 -18.10 10.33 -17.65
N ILE A 243 -18.54 10.84 -16.50
CA ILE A 243 -18.90 10.01 -15.35
C ILE A 243 -20.18 9.25 -15.69
N THR A 244 -20.23 7.97 -15.31
CA THR A 244 -21.42 7.16 -15.52
C THR A 244 -22.52 7.55 -14.52
N ASP A 245 -23.62 8.09 -15.02
CA ASP A 245 -24.82 8.33 -14.23
C ASP A 245 -25.51 7.01 -13.83
N LYS A 246 -25.81 6.85 -12.54
CA LYS A 246 -26.51 5.67 -12.02
C LYS A 246 -27.95 5.53 -12.52
N SER A 247 -28.53 6.59 -13.11
CA SER A 247 -29.89 6.58 -13.66
C SER A 247 -29.99 5.88 -15.02
N MET A 248 -28.88 5.64 -15.72
CA MET A 248 -28.88 5.01 -17.05
C MET A 248 -28.65 3.50 -17.03
N THR A 249 -28.29 2.90 -15.88
CA THR A 249 -27.91 1.48 -15.81
C THR A 249 -29.07 0.49 -15.92
N THR A 250 -30.33 0.95 -15.86
CA THR A 250 -31.52 0.07 -15.98
C THR A 250 -31.91 -0.27 -17.42
N LYS A 251 -31.28 0.33 -18.46
CA LYS A 251 -31.74 0.22 -19.85
C LYS A 251 -30.86 -0.59 -20.81
N SER A 252 -29.79 -1.24 -20.35
CA SER A 252 -28.81 -1.84 -21.28
C SER A 252 -28.32 -3.22 -20.86
N PHE A 253 -29.25 -4.14 -20.61
CA PHE A 253 -29.01 -5.58 -20.71
C PHE A 253 -30.23 -6.25 -21.35
N VAL A 254 -30.59 -5.82 -22.56
CA VAL A 254 -31.33 -6.63 -23.52
C VAL A 254 -30.77 -6.30 -24.90
N ARG A 255 -29.80 -7.10 -25.34
CA ARG A 255 -29.65 -7.67 -26.69
C ARG A 255 -28.28 -8.33 -26.80
#